data_AF-A0A7J4JYH9-F1
#
_entry.id   AF-A0A7J4JYH9-F1
#
_cell.length_a   1.000
_cell.length_b   1.000
_cell.length_c   1.000
_cell.angle_alpha   90.00
_cell.angle_beta   90.00
_cell.angle_gamma   90.00
#
_symmetry.space_group_name_H-M   'P 1'
#
loop_
_entity.id
_entity.type
_entity.pdbx_description
1 polymer ?
#
loop_
_entity_poly.entity_id
_entity_poly.type
_entity_poly.pdbx_seq_one_letter_code
_entity_poly.pdbx_strand_id
1 'polypeptide(L)' 'MGVELGRLAARTMSMEEARAVSQQFESQGYSVNIKEVKQGHLSVFEVWVSKEKEGFFGSGRNVKTD' A
#
# COMPACT_ATOMS: atom_id res chain seq x y z
N MET A 1 3.19 9.24 15.25
CA MET A 1 2.41 8.19 14.58
C MET A 1 1.88 8.76 13.27
N GLY A 2 2.63 8.59 12.17
CA GLY A 2 2.15 8.94 10.84
C GLY A 2 1.90 7.65 10.09
N VAL A 3 0.65 7.20 10.05
CA VAL A 3 0.25 6.16 9.09
C VAL A 3 0.30 6.86 7.74
N GLU A 4 1.35 6.59 6.95
CA GLU A 4 1.43 7.08 5.57
C GLU A 4 0.18 6.55 4.87
N LEU A 5 -0.82 7.43 4.68
CA LEU A 5 -2.04 7.10 3.96
C LEU A 5 -1.61 6.50 2.62
N GLY A 6 -2.05 5.28 2.35
CA GLY A 6 -1.63 4.53 1.17
C GLY A 6 -1.64 5.40 -0.08
N ARG A 7 -0.65 5.23 -0.95
CA ARG A 7 -0.61 5.94 -2.24
C ARG A 7 -1.57 5.25 -3.20
N LEU A 8 -2.39 6.01 -3.90
CA LEU A 8 -3.17 5.48 -5.02
C LEU A 8 -2.19 5.00 -6.10
N ALA A 9 -2.15 3.69 -6.33
CA ALA A 9 -1.26 3.07 -7.31
C ALA A 9 -1.92 2.95 -8.68
N ALA A 10 -3.21 2.58 -8.71
CA ALA A 10 -3.96 2.42 -9.94
C ALA A 10 -5.45 2.65 -9.72
N ARG A 11 -6.15 2.99 -10.81
CA ARG A 11 -7.61 3.09 -10.86
C ARG A 11 -8.08 2.45 -12.16
N THR A 12 -8.87 1.39 -12.06
CA THR A 12 -9.37 0.61 -13.21
C THR A 12 -10.87 0.34 -13.06
N MET A 13 -11.56 0.10 -14.16
CA MET A 13 -12.96 -0.33 -14.17
C MET A 13 -13.10 -1.86 -14.09
N SER A 14 -11.99 -2.60 -14.13
CA SER A 14 -11.97 -4.06 -14.09
C SER A 14 -11.29 -4.59 -12.83
N MET A 15 -11.98 -5.50 -12.14
CA MET A 15 -11.44 -6.17 -10.95
C MET A 15 -10.22 -7.04 -11.28
N GLU A 16 -10.18 -7.63 -12.47
CA GLU A 16 -9.06 -8.47 -12.92
C GLU A 16 -7.77 -7.66 -13.05
N GLU A 17 -7.85 -6.47 -13.64
CA GLU A 17 -6.71 -5.55 -13.71
C GLU A 17 -6.28 -5.08 -12.31
N ALA A 18 -7.23 -4.79 -11.43
CA ALA A 18 -6.93 -4.38 -10.06
C ALA A 18 -6.16 -5.47 -9.29
N ARG A 19 -6.51 -6.75 -9.49
CA ARG A 19 -5.81 -7.90 -8.92
C ARG A 19 -4.42 -8.12 -9.53
N ALA A 20 -4.28 -7.95 -10.85
CA ALA A 20 -2.98 -8.07 -11.49
C ALA A 20 -2.00 -7.03 -10.94
N VAL A 21 -2.46 -5.80 -10.75
CA VAL A 21 -1.67 -4.72 -10.14
C VAL A 21 -1.37 -5.01 -8.66
N SER A 22 -2.35 -5.49 -7.89
CA SER A 22 -2.14 -5.78 -6.46
C SER A 22 -1.04 -6.82 -6.26
N GLN A 23 -1.06 -7.91 -7.01
CA GLN A 23 -0.05 -8.97 -6.92
C GLN A 23 1.37 -8.46 -7.17
N GLN A 24 1.55 -7.53 -8.11
CA GLN A 24 2.86 -6.93 -8.38
C GLN A 24 3.39 -6.13 -7.18
N PHE A 25 2.53 -5.43 -6.46
CA PHE A 25 2.90 -4.65 -5.28
C PHE A 25 3.06 -5.51 -4.02
N GLU A 26 2.20 -6.51 -3.84
CA GLU A 26 2.35 -7.50 -2.76
C GLU A 26 3.68 -8.25 -2.88
N SER A 27 4.09 -8.63 -4.09
CA SER A 27 5.38 -9.27 -4.35
C SER A 27 6.58 -8.36 -4.03
N GLN A 28 6.38 -7.04 -3.96
CA GLN A 28 7.42 -6.07 -3.60
C GLN A 28 7.39 -5.71 -2.10
N GLY A 29 6.53 -6.38 -1.32
CA GLY A 29 6.38 -6.15 0.12
C GLY A 29 5.52 -4.92 0.46
N TYR A 30 4.65 -4.48 -0.44
CA TYR A 30 3.65 -3.46 -0.13
C TYR A 30 2.35 -4.13 0.33
N SER A 31 1.69 -3.52 1.32
CA SER A 31 0.32 -3.85 1.68
C SER A 31 -0.63 -3.19 0.69
N VAL A 32 -1.48 -3.98 0.04
CA VAL A 32 -2.41 -3.49 -0.98
C VAL A 32 -3.85 -3.53 -0.46
N ASN A 33 -4.64 -2.51 -0.80
CA ASN A 33 -6.05 -2.43 -0.49
C ASN A 33 -6.82 -2.03 -1.76
N ILE A 34 -7.79 -2.84 -2.16
CA ILE A 34 -8.63 -2.59 -3.35
C ILE A 34 -9.98 -2.07 -2.86
N LYS A 35 -10.33 -0.86 -3.28
CA LYS A 35 -11.60 -0.21 -2.94
C LYS A 35 -12.48 -0.10 -4.17
N GLU A 36 -13.69 -0.64 -4.10
CA GLU A 36 -14.72 -0.35 -5.10
C GLU A 36 -15.36 1.01 -4.80
N VAL A 37 -15.37 1.89 -5.79
CA VAL A 37 -15.97 3.21 -5.78
C VAL A 37 -17.02 3.28 -6.87
N LYS A 38 -18.27 3.48 -6.47
CA LYS A 38 -19.39 3.67 -7.42
C LYS A 38 -19.49 5.14 -7.81
N GLN A 39 -19.28 5.44 -9.09
CA GLN A 39 -19.55 6.74 -9.69
C GLN A 39 -20.80 6.63 -10.58
N GLY A 40 -21.96 6.90 -10.00
CA GLY A 40 -23.25 6.76 -10.69
C GLY A 40 -23.50 5.30 -11.08
N HIS A 41 -23.54 5.01 -12.38
CA HIS A 41 -23.73 3.67 -12.92
C HIS A 41 -22.41 2.89 -13.17
N LEU A 42 -21.26 3.53 -12.94
CA LEU A 42 -19.95 2.92 -13.16
C LEU A 42 -19.34 2.45 -11.83
N SER A 43 -18.90 1.19 -11.79
CA SER A 43 -18.03 0.68 -10.72
C SER A 43 -16.58 0.90 -11.11
N VAL A 44 -15.82 1.58 -10.26
CA VAL A 44 -14.40 1.82 -10.45
C VAL A 44 -13.65 1.24 -9.27
N PHE A 45 -12.61 0.47 -9.53
CA PHE A 45 -11.73 -0.12 -8.53
C PHE A 45 -10.47 0.71 -8.38
N GLU A 46 -10.23 1.20 -7.17
CA GLU A 46 -9.03 1.92 -6.79
C GLU A 46 -8.09 0.99 -6.02
N VAL A 47 -6.85 0.87 -6.49
CA VAL A 47 -5.80 0.09 -5.86
C VAL A 47 -4.92 1.04 -5.05
N TRP A 48 -4.95 0.89 -3.74
CA TRP A 48 -4.20 1.68 -2.78
C TRP A 48 -3.06 0.83 -2.23
N VAL A 49 -1.84 1.35 -2.21
CA VAL A 49 -0.67 0.62 -1.72
C VAL A 49 -0.02 1.37 -0.58
N SER A 50 0.34 0.66 0.48
CA SER A 50 1.01 1.20 1.65
C SER A 50 2.26 0.38 1.87
N LYS A 51 3.40 1.04 2.04
CA LYS A 51 4.61 0.34 2.48
C LYS A 51 4.70 0.52 3.98
N GLU A 52 4.55 -0.56 4.75
CA GLU A 52 5.13 -0.53 6.09
C GLU A 52 6.64 -0.40 5.89
N LYS A 53 7.20 0.74 6.29
CA LYS A 53 8.65 0.87 6.40
C LYS A 53 9.09 -0.15 7.44
N GLU A 54 9.52 -1.33 6.99
CA GLU A 54 10.43 -2.15 7.75
C GLU A 54 11.61 -1.25 8.19
N GLY A 55 11.71 -1.02 9.50
CA GLY A 55 12.93 -0.56 10.15
C GLY A 55 13.31 0.91 9.96
N PHE A 56 12.57 1.85 10.54
CA PHE A 56 13.12 3.16 10.93
C PHE A 56 13.03 3.40 12.44
N PHE A 57 13.32 2.37 13.23
CA PHE A 57 13.92 2.56 14.55
C PHE A 57 15.23 1.81 14.54
N GLY A 58 16.26 2.51 14.07
CA GLY A 58 17.63 2.09 14.21
C GLY A 58 17.87 1.70 15.66
N SER A 59 18.54 0.55 15.82
CA SER A 59 19.17 0.15 17.06
C SER A 59 19.94 1.33 17.62
N GLY A 60 19.37 2.01 18.62
CA GLY A 60 20.12 2.83 19.55
C GLY A 60 21.04 1.89 20.31
N ARG A 61 22.20 1.58 19.72
CA ARG A 61 23.38 1.15 20.46
C ARG A 61 23.70 2.27 21.45
N ASN A 62 23.08 2.21 22.62
CA ASN A 62 23.60 2.92 23.77
C ASN A 62 24.73 2.06 24.36
N VAL A 63 25.85 1.99 23.61
CA VAL A 63 27.15 1.67 24.19
C VAL A 63 27.47 2.85 25.09
N LYS A 64 27.10 2.72 26.38
CA LYS A 64 27.83 3.41 27.43
C LYS A 64 29.05 2.55 27.71
N THR A 65 30.13 2.94 27.04
CA THR A 65 31.50 2.71 27.49
C THR A 65 31.67 3.48 28.79
N ASP A 66 32.22 2.79 29.79
CA ASP A 66 32.74 3.27 31.09
C ASP A 66 31.74 3.82 32.12
#